data_AF-A0A800JGP6-F1
#
_entry.id   AF-A0A800JGP6-F1
#
_cell.length_a   1.000
_cell.length_b   1.000
_cell.length_c   1.000
_cell.angle_alpha   90.00
_cell.angle_beta   90.00
_cell.angle_gamma   90.00
#
_symmetry.space_group_name_H-M   'P 1'
#
loop_
_entity.id
_entity.type
_entity.pdbx_description
1 polymer ?
#
loop_
_entity_poly.entity_id
_entity_poly.type
_entity_poly.pdbx_seq_one_letter_code
_entity_poly.pdbx_strand_id
1 'polypeptide(L)' 'MARIIHILTREDDPLPASIIAAQETAGHETRIIDLTEVDPNGDYSILLEEIFAADSVQVW' A
#
# COMPACT_ATOMS: atom_id res chain seq x y z
N MET A 1 -14.18 7.72 6.31
CA MET A 1 -12.90 7.05 6.58
C MET A 1 -12.85 5.84 5.69
N ALA A 2 -11.83 5.73 4.83
CA ALA A 2 -11.64 4.61 3.93
C ALA A 2 -10.30 3.95 4.27
N ARG A 3 -10.21 2.64 4.13
CA ARG A 3 -8.99 1.85 4.30
C ARG A 3 -8.27 1.72 2.96
N ILE A 4 -7.08 2.31 2.86
CA ILE A 4 -6.31 2.42 1.62
C ILE A 4 -5.01 1.64 1.76
N ILE A 5 -4.80 0.67 0.88
CA ILE A 5 -3.55 -0.08 0.76
C ILE A 5 -2.68 0.59 -0.31
N HIS A 6 -1.43 0.89 0.06
CA HIS A 6 -0.38 1.33 -0.86
C HIS A 6 0.61 0.19 -1.07
N ILE A 7 0.74 -0.28 -2.31
CA ILE A 7 1.72 -1.30 -2.70
C ILE A 7 2.87 -0.60 -3.42
N LEU A 8 4.06 -0.63 -2.82
CA LEU A 8 5.26 -0.04 -3.40
C LEU A 8 5.99 -1.12 -4.20
N THR A 9 6.20 -0.91 -5.49
CA THR A 9 6.93 -1.84 -6.37
C THR A 9 8.22 -1.25 -6.93
N ARG A 10 8.49 0.03 -6.62
CA ARG A 10 9.65 0.77 -7.06
C ARG A 10 10.40 1.38 -5.88
N GLU A 11 11.70 1.10 -5.80
CA GLU A 11 12.60 1.71 -4.82
C GLU A 11 12.67 3.24 -5.01
N ASP A 12 12.77 3.96 -3.90
CA ASP A 12 13.01 5.41 -3.86
C ASP A 12 12.00 6.26 -4.66
N ASP A 13 10.75 5.82 -4.81
CA ASP A 13 9.69 6.66 -5.39
C ASP A 13 9.27 7.77 -4.39
N PRO A 14 9.45 9.06 -4.72
CA PRO A 14 9.06 10.15 -3.81
C PRO A 14 7.55 10.44 -3.82
N LEU A 15 6.82 10.01 -4.86
CA LEU A 15 5.39 10.36 -5.03
C LEU A 15 4.48 9.69 -3.97
N PRO A 16 4.59 8.37 -3.67
CA PRO A 16 3.73 7.69 -2.71
C PRO A 16 3.73 8.37 -1.35
N ALA A 17 4.90 8.78 -0.85
CA ALA A 17 5.03 9.42 0.46
C ALA A 17 4.15 10.68 0.58
N SER A 18 4.14 11.53 -0.45
CA SER A 18 3.34 12.75 -0.47
C SER A 18 1.83 12.47 -0.50
N ILE A 19 1.42 11.41 -1.21
CA ILE A 19 0.01 11.04 -1.37
C ILE A 19 -0.52 10.36 -0.10
N ILE A 20 0.27 9.47 0.50
CA ILE A 20 -0.06 8.80 1.76
C ILE A 20 -0.28 9.84 2.87
N ALA A 21 0.66 10.78 3.03
CA ALA A 21 0.54 11.83 4.03
C ALA A 21 -0.71 12.70 3.84
N ALA A 22 -1.08 13.00 2.59
CA ALA A 22 -2.30 13.75 2.28
C ALA A 22 -3.57 12.96 2.63
N GLN A 23 -3.58 11.64 2.40
CA GLN A 23 -4.71 10.77 2.71
C GLN A 23 -4.89 10.55 4.22
N GLU A 24 -3.79 10.39 4.95
CA GLU A 24 -3.80 10.35 6.43
C GLU A 24 -4.35 11.67 6.99
N THR A 25 -3.91 12.80 6.45
CA THR A 25 -4.43 14.13 6.82
C THR A 25 -5.93 14.27 6.54
N ALA A 26 -6.42 13.65 5.46
CA ALA A 26 -7.84 13.58 5.13
C ALA A 26 -8.65 12.61 6.00
N GLY A 27 -8.01 11.89 6.92
CA GLY A 27 -8.65 10.95 7.85
C GLY A 27 -8.94 9.58 7.25
N HIS A 28 -8.14 9.14 6.28
CA HIS A 28 -8.13 7.75 5.80
C HIS A 28 -7.20 6.89 6.65
N GLU A 29 -7.52 5.60 6.75
CA GLU A 29 -6.59 4.60 7.28
C GLU A 29 -5.69 4.15 6.13
N THR A 30 -4.38 4.33 6.26
CA THR A 30 -3.39 3.96 5.25
C THR A 30 -2.57 2.76 5.74
N ARG A 31 -2.23 1.87 4.80
CA ARG A 31 -1.35 0.73 5.06
C ARG A 31 -0.39 0.56 3.89
N ILE A 32 0.90 0.53 4.19
CA ILE A 32 1.97 0.39 3.20
C ILE A 32 2.44 -1.07 3.18
N ILE A 33 2.52 -1.63 1.97
CA ILE A 33 3.12 -2.93 1.68
C ILE A 33 4.24 -2.70 0.68
N ASP A 34 5.46 -2.98 1.09
CA ASP A 34 6.65 -2.84 0.26
C ASP A 34 6.95 -4.16 -0.44
N LEU A 35 6.93 -4.17 -1.77
CA LEU A 35 7.25 -5.32 -2.60
C LEU A 35 8.58 -5.16 -3.36
N THR A 36 9.39 -4.15 -3.05
CA THR A 36 10.65 -3.87 -3.74
C THR A 36 11.70 -4.98 -3.57
N GLU A 37 11.71 -5.66 -2.42
CA GLU A 37 12.68 -6.73 -2.11
C GLU A 37 12.07 -8.14 -2.00
N VAL A 38 10.86 -8.36 -2.53
CA VAL A 38 10.09 -9.60 -2.23
C VAL A 38 10.37 -10.71 -3.25
N ASP A 39 10.56 -11.94 -2.76
CA ASP A 39 10.79 -13.13 -3.59
C ASP A 39 9.55 -13.46 -4.45
N PRO A 40 9.70 -13.81 -5.75
CA PRO A 40 8.58 -14.20 -6.61
C PRO A 40 7.76 -15.40 -6.13
N ASN A 41 8.31 -16.23 -5.26
CA ASN A 41 7.66 -17.37 -4.60
C ASN A 41 7.25 -17.06 -3.16
N GLY A 42 7.26 -15.78 -2.78
CA GLY A 42 6.79 -15.33 -1.48
C GLY A 42 5.34 -15.74 -1.23
N ASP A 43 4.99 -15.95 0.04
CA ASP A 43 3.61 -16.19 0.43
C ASP A 43 2.83 -14.87 0.41
N TYR A 44 1.98 -14.69 -0.60
CA TYR A 44 1.13 -13.51 -0.77
C TYR A 44 -0.24 -13.63 -0.10
N SER A 45 -0.50 -14.67 0.70
CA SER A 45 -1.80 -14.86 1.35
C SER A 45 -2.17 -13.66 2.21
N ILE A 46 -1.22 -13.10 2.96
CA ILE A 46 -1.41 -11.90 3.77
C ILE A 46 -1.71 -10.68 2.89
N LEU A 47 -0.97 -10.49 1.78
CA LEU A 47 -1.23 -9.39 0.85
C LEU A 47 -2.65 -9.48 0.27
N LEU A 48 -3.11 -10.68 -0.08
CA LEU A 48 -4.46 -10.88 -0.60
C LEU A 48 -5.53 -10.56 0.46
N GLU A 49 -5.35 -11.01 1.70
CA GLU A 49 -6.25 -10.66 2.81
C GLU A 49 -6.34 -9.14 3.01
N GLU A 50 -5.19 -8.47 2.99
CA GLU A 50 -5.08 -7.02 3.13
C GLU A 50 -5.80 -6.26 1.99
N ILE A 51 -5.65 -6.74 0.75
CA ILE A 51 -6.34 -6.20 -0.44
C ILE A 51 -7.85 -6.36 -0.31
N PHE A 52 -8.34 -7.53 0.09
CA PHE A 52 -9.78 -7.78 0.21
C PHE A 52 -10.44 -7.01 1.36
N ALA A 53 -9.68 -6.68 2.40
CA ALA A 53 -10.15 -5.86 3.51
C ALA A 53 -10.10 -4.35 3.21
N ALA A 54 -9.52 -3.90 2.09
CA ALA A 54 -9.37 -2.49 1.76
C ALA A 54 -10.54 -1.94 0.94
N ASP A 55 -10.84 -0.65 1.15
CA ASP A 55 -11.79 0.10 0.31
C ASP A 55 -11.14 0.60 -0.99
N SER A 56 -9.81 0.73 -1.00
CA SER A 56 -9.02 1.20 -2.15
C SER A 56 -7.62 0.61 -2.13
N VAL A 57 -7.09 0.32 -3.32
CA VAL A 57 -5.71 -0.17 -3.52
C VAL A 57 -5.02 0.76 -4.52
N GLN A 58 -3.82 1.22 -4.16
CA GLN A 58 -2.99 2.09 -4.99
C GLN A 58 -1.59 1.46 -5.14
N VAL A 59 -1.15 1.29 -6.37
CA VAL A 59 0.13 0.64 -6.72
C VAL A 59 1.06 1.68 -7.34
N TRP A 60 2.33 1.65 -6.95
CA TRP A 60 3.35 2.63 -7.31
C TRP A 60 4.59 1.96 -7.87
#